data_AF-A0A7K3QR04-F1
#
_entry.id   AF-A0A7K3QR04-F1
#
_cell.length_a   1.000
_cell.length_b   1.000
_cell.length_c   1.000
_cell.angle_alpha   90.00
_cell.angle_beta   90.00
_cell.angle_gamma   90.00
#
_symmetry.space_group_name_H-M   'P 1'
#
loop_
_entity.id
_entity.type
_entity.pdbx_description
1 polymer ?
#
loop_
_entity_poly.entity_id
_entity_poly.type
_entity_poly.pdbx_seq_one_letter_code
_entity_poly.pdbx_strand_id
1 'polypeptide(L)' 'MTDENPTRSLARAHLSQLIDLFGTDGCLRISTAWPHVVGGSTSDADLDCDKPGNDERT' A
#
# COMPACT_ATOMS: atom_id res chain seq x y z
N MET A 1 2.68 -25.35 -10.21
CA MET A 1 3.74 -24.45 -9.71
C MET A 1 3.13 -23.07 -9.73
N THR A 2 2.92 -22.48 -8.56
CA THR A 2 2.26 -21.18 -8.42
C THR A 2 3.07 -20.11 -9.13
N ASP A 3 2.49 -19.53 -10.17
CA ASP A 3 2.95 -18.35 -10.89
C ASP A 3 2.92 -17.16 -9.93
N GLU A 4 3.97 -17.01 -9.13
CA GLU A 4 4.16 -15.84 -8.29
C GLU A 4 4.63 -14.71 -9.20
N ASN A 5 3.68 -13.93 -9.71
CA ASN A 5 3.93 -12.71 -10.45
C ASN A 5 5.09 -11.92 -9.80
N PRO A 6 6.15 -11.53 -10.54
CA PRO A 6 7.35 -10.94 -9.97
C PRO A 6 7.08 -9.72 -9.09
N THR A 7 6.01 -8.98 -9.35
CA THR A 7 5.58 -7.83 -8.54
C THR A 7 5.07 -8.24 -7.16
N ARG A 8 4.40 -9.41 -7.05
CA ARG A 8 3.94 -9.97 -5.78
C ARG A 8 5.12 -10.37 -4.89
N SER A 9 6.17 -10.91 -5.50
CA SER A 9 7.43 -11.24 -4.83
C SER A 9 8.12 -9.99 -4.28
N LEU A 10 8.13 -8.90 -5.03
CA LEU A 10 8.70 -7.62 -4.60
C LEU A 10 7.90 -7.00 -3.44
N ALA A 11 6.57 -6.94 -3.55
CA ALA A 11 5.72 -6.43 -2.48
C ALA A 11 5.90 -7.23 -1.18
N ARG A 12 5.99 -8.56 -1.27
CA ARG A 12 6.27 -9.43 -0.13
C ARG A 12 7.64 -9.17 0.49
N ALA A 13 8.68 -8.96 -0.33
CA ALA A 13 10.02 -8.61 0.15
C ALA A 13 10.00 -7.28 0.91
N HIS A 14 9.32 -6.26 0.35
CA HIS A 14 9.17 -4.96 1.02
C HIS A 14 8.39 -5.06 2.33
N LEU A 15 7.30 -5.83 2.37
CA LEU A 15 6.55 -6.05 3.61
C LEU A 15 7.40 -6.77 4.66
N SER A 16 8.22 -7.73 4.26
CA SER A 16 9.15 -8.41 5.18
C SER A 16 10.13 -7.42 5.79
N GLN A 17 10.71 -6.52 4.99
CA GLN A 17 11.60 -5.47 5.49
C GLN A 17 10.90 -4.56 6.50
N LEU A 18 9.65 -4.18 6.25
CA LEU A 18 8.88 -3.35 7.19
C LEU A 18 8.60 -4.07 8.51
N ILE A 19 8.33 -5.38 8.46
CA ILE A 19 8.11 -6.20 9.67
C ILE A 19 9.41 -6.33 10.46
N ASP A 20 10.56 -6.54 9.82
CA ASP A 20 11.85 -6.64 10.51
C ASP A 20 12.24 -5.33 11.21
N LEU A 21 11.92 -4.18 10.62
CA LEU A 21 12.27 -2.87 11.17
C LEU A 21 11.26 -2.34 12.20
N PHE A 22 9.96 -2.54 11.97
CA PHE A 22 8.88 -1.89 12.74
C PHE A 22 7.89 -2.86 13.36
N GLY A 23 8.00 -4.15 13.05
CA GLY A 23 7.09 -5.17 13.55
C GLY A 23 7.32 -5.49 15.03
N THR A 24 6.31 -6.10 15.61
CA THR A 24 6.38 -6.68 16.96
C THR A 24 5.66 -8.02 16.90
N ASP A 25 6.25 -9.07 17.48
CA ASP A 25 5.71 -10.44 17.44
C ASP A 25 5.42 -10.98 16.02
N GLY A 26 6.26 -10.59 15.05
CA GLY A 26 6.10 -10.98 13.65
C GLY A 26 4.92 -10.31 12.92
N CYS A 27 4.29 -9.31 13.54
CA CYS A 27 3.18 -8.55 12.97
C CYS A 27 3.52 -7.06 12.85
N LEU A 28 3.08 -6.43 11.76
CA LEU A 28 3.16 -4.97 11.58
C LEU A 28 1.79 -4.35 11.88
N ARG A 29 1.73 -3.43 12.85
CA ARG A 29 0.48 -2.75 13.22
C ARG A 29 0.37 -1.39 12.54
N ILE A 30 -0.45 -1.30 11.49
CA ILE A 30 -0.69 -0.06 10.75
C ILE A 30 -1.89 0.66 11.38
N SER A 31 -1.68 1.89 11.83
CA SER A 31 -2.77 2.76 12.29
C SER A 31 -3.16 3.68 11.15
N THR A 32 -4.33 3.44 10.55
CA THR A 32 -4.94 4.36 9.56
C THR A 32 -5.74 5.46 10.23
N ALA A 33 -5.65 5.60 11.55
CA ALA A 33 -6.14 6.78 12.24
C ALA A 33 -5.32 7.96 11.74
N TRP A 34 -5.98 8.86 11.02
CA TRP A 34 -5.37 10.12 10.64
C TRP A 34 -4.98 10.78 11.97
N PRO A 35 -3.76 11.32 12.12
CA PRO A 35 -3.51 12.20 13.24
C PRO A 35 -4.54 13.30 13.08
N HIS A 36 -5.59 13.26 13.91
CA HIS A 36 -6.50 14.37 14.06
C HIS A 36 -5.65 15.43 14.76
N VAL A 37 -4.78 16.08 13.98
CA VAL A 37 -4.18 17.34 14.35
C VAL A 37 -5.40 18.22 14.59
N VAL A 38 -5.77 18.36 15.86
CA VAL A 38 -6.63 19.44 16.33
C VAL A 38 -5.89 20.70 15.89
N GLY A 39 -6.22 21.19 14.69
CA GLY A 39 -5.58 22.34 14.09
C GLY A 39 -5.04 22.12 12.68
N GLY A 40 -5.94 22.14 11.69
CA GLY A 40 -5.64 22.86 10.45
C GLY A 40 -5.53 22.05 9.16
N SER A 41 -6.61 22.16 8.37
CA SER A 41 -6.61 22.32 6.91
C SER A 41 -6.34 21.09 6.02
N THR A 42 -7.46 20.47 5.65
CA THR A 42 -7.81 19.89 4.33
C THR A 42 -6.74 19.91 3.24
N SER A 43 -6.40 18.72 2.71
CA SER A 43 -6.57 18.47 1.28
C SER A 43 -6.86 16.99 1.10
N ASP A 44 -8.08 16.72 0.64
CA ASP A 44 -8.51 15.46 0.06
C ASP A 44 -7.57 15.16 -1.11
N ALA A 45 -6.62 14.25 -0.91
CA ALA A 45 -5.80 13.74 -1.98
C ALA A 45 -6.60 12.61 -2.63
N ASP A 46 -7.36 13.01 -3.65
CA ASP A 46 -7.92 12.16 -4.69
C ASP A 46 -6.89 11.07 -5.05
N LEU A 47 -7.08 9.87 -4.51
CA LEU A 47 -6.32 8.69 -4.91
C LEU A 47 -6.87 8.27 -6.27
N ASP A 48 -6.39 8.94 -7.31
CA ASP A 48 -6.54 8.50 -8.69
C ASP A 48 -5.78 7.17 -8.84
N CYS A 49 -6.44 6.09 -8.46
CA CYS A 49 -6.05 4.75 -8.88
C CYS A 49 -6.36 4.66 -10.37
N ASP A 50 -5.37 5.08 -11.16
CA ASP A 50 -5.16 4.81 -12.59
C ASP A 50 -6.01 3.64 -13.07
N LYS A 51 -7.14 3.94 -13.73
CA LYS A 51 -7.94 2.93 -14.40
C LYS A 51 -7.14 2.55 -15.65
N PRO A 52 -6.58 1.32 -15.77
CA PRO A 52 -5.87 0.97 -16.98
C PRO A 52 -6.87 1.06 -18.14
N GLY A 53 -6.61 1.98 -19.05
CA GLY A 53 -7.34 2.12 -20.30
C GLY A 53 -7.22 0.83 -21.07
N ASN A 54 -8.25 -0.01 -20.99
CA ASN A 54 -8.49 -1.07 -21.96
C ASN A 54 -8.94 -0.37 -23.24
N ASP A 55 -8.00 -0.22 -24.14
CA ASP A 55 -8.19 0.08 -25.56
C ASP A 55 -9.00 -1.04 -26.23
N GLU A 56 -10.34 -0.95 -26.13
CA GLU A 56 -11.19 -1.55 -27.15
C GLU A 56 -11.10 -0.67 -28.42
N ARG A 57 -10.53 -1.21 -29.51
CA ARG A 57 -11.18 -1.15 -30.83
C ARG A 57 -10.43 -1.93 -31.92
N THR A 58 -11.12 -3.00 -32.33
CA THR A 58 -11.17 -3.63 -33.67
C THR A 58 -10.10 -4.65 -34.02
#